data_AF-A1ZRF5-F1
#
_entry.id   AF-A1ZRF5-F1
#
_cell.length_a   1.000
_cell.length_b   1.000
_cell.length_c   1.000
_cell.angle_alpha   90.00
_cell.angle_beta   90.00
_cell.angle_gamma   90.00
#
_symmetry.space_group_name_H-M   'P 1'
#
loop_
_entity.id
_entity.type
_entity.pdbx_description
1 polymer ?
#
loop_
_entity_poly.entity_id
_entity_poly.type
_entity_poly.pdbx_seq_one_letter_code
_entity_poly.pdbx_strand_id
1 'polypeptide(L)'
;MSRDKSLIESLAEMGQDDPEFRKEMDALFIETLDEFLEAYKKGIQQASPEQLSFAIHKIKFAVKMYAIEDMYKAAEQGRQLVASTVYTPQQLAQCLDEVNTLCMLHRHKIAQRLSP
;
A
#
# COMPACT_ATOMS: atom_id res chain seq x y z
N MET A 1 15.88 -29.61 -7.73
CA MET A 1 14.49 -29.21 -7.44
C MET A 1 14.47 -27.69 -7.42
N SER A 2 14.00 -27.04 -8.48
CA SER A 2 13.83 -25.58 -8.48
C SER A 2 12.77 -25.24 -7.45
N ARG A 3 13.14 -24.42 -6.47
CA ARG A 3 12.17 -23.73 -5.63
C ARG A 3 11.46 -22.75 -6.55
N ASP A 4 10.15 -22.88 -6.72
CA ASP A 4 9.33 -21.86 -7.36
C ASP A 4 9.49 -20.57 -6.55
N LYS A 5 10.41 -19.71 -7.00
CA LYS A 5 10.55 -18.36 -6.44
C LYS A 5 9.25 -17.64 -6.75
N SER A 6 8.67 -17.01 -5.74
CA SER A 6 7.49 -16.18 -5.95
C SER A 6 7.85 -15.04 -6.91
N LEU A 7 6.88 -14.60 -7.70
CA LEU A 7 7.05 -13.44 -8.60
C LEU A 7 7.64 -12.23 -7.86
N ILE A 8 7.27 -12.05 -6.59
CA ILE A 8 7.78 -10.98 -5.72
C ILE A 8 9.29 -11.12 -5.46
N GLU A 9 9.78 -12.34 -5.20
CA GLU A 9 11.21 -12.61 -5.00
C GLU A 9 12.00 -12.41 -6.29
N SER A 10 11.45 -12.87 -7.43
CA SER A 10 12.08 -12.66 -8.74
C SER A 10 12.19 -11.16 -9.10
N LEU A 11 11.12 -10.38 -8.87
CA LEU A 11 11.13 -8.93 -9.09
C LEU A 11 12.10 -8.20 -8.14
N ALA A 12 12.19 -8.65 -6.88
CA ALA A 12 13.11 -8.08 -5.91
C ALA A 12 14.58 -8.35 -6.27
N GLU A 13 14.90 -9.55 -6.76
CA GLU A 13 16.24 -9.91 -7.25
C GLU A 13 16.62 -9.13 -8.51
N MET A 14 15.72 -8.99 -9.49
CA MET A 14 15.97 -8.18 -10.69
C MET A 14 16.29 -6.72 -10.34
N GLY A 15 15.61 -6.16 -9.33
CA GLY A 15 15.90 -4.81 -8.84
C GLY A 15 17.19 -4.66 -8.00
N GLN A 16 17.92 -5.74 -7.73
CA GLN A 16 19.27 -5.66 -7.14
C GLN A 16 20.36 -5.58 -8.20
N ASP A 17 20.17 -6.31 -9.30
CA ASP A 17 21.16 -6.39 -10.39
C ASP A 17 20.99 -5.28 -11.44
N ASP A 18 19.82 -4.63 -11.48
CA ASP A 18 19.49 -3.55 -12.43
C ASP A 18 18.96 -2.29 -11.71
N PRO A 19 19.82 -1.26 -11.53
CA PRO A 19 19.43 0.01 -10.93
C PRO A 19 18.38 0.81 -11.72
N GLU A 20 18.31 0.67 -13.04
CA GLU A 20 17.30 1.36 -13.86
C GLU A 20 15.94 0.71 -13.66
N PHE A 21 15.88 -0.62 -13.74
CA PHE A 21 14.68 -1.39 -13.40
C PHE A 21 14.21 -1.09 -11.97
N ARG A 22 15.14 -0.93 -11.02
CA ARG A 22 14.79 -0.55 -9.64
C ARG A 22 14.14 0.82 -9.57
N LYS A 23 14.61 1.81 -10.34
CA LYS A 23 14.00 3.14 -10.40
C LYS A 23 12.58 3.08 -10.99
N GLU A 24 12.37 2.27 -12.02
CA GLU A 24 11.03 2.06 -12.59
C GLU A 24 10.08 1.42 -11.57
N MET A 25 10.55 0.41 -10.84
CA MET A 25 9.77 -0.24 -9.76
C MET A 25 9.43 0.74 -8.63
N ASP A 26 10.39 1.56 -8.21
CA ASP A 26 10.21 2.57 -7.16
C ASP A 26 9.20 3.65 -7.63
N ALA A 27 9.27 4.09 -8.90
CA ALA A 27 8.31 5.04 -9.49
C ALA A 27 6.89 4.45 -9.59
N LEU A 28 6.76 3.22 -10.11
CA LEU A 28 5.50 2.50 -10.19
C LEU A 28 4.87 2.32 -8.81
N PHE A 29 5.69 2.07 -7.78
CA PHE A 29 5.17 1.91 -6.43
C PHE A 29 4.69 3.24 -5.83
N ILE A 30 5.33 4.37 -6.13
CA ILE A 30 4.80 5.69 -5.76
C ILE A 30 3.43 5.91 -6.38
N GLU A 31 3.26 5.63 -7.68
CA GLU A 31 1.95 5.74 -8.35
C GLU A 31 0.91 4.81 -7.70
N THR A 32 1.31 3.57 -7.38
CA THR A 32 0.44 2.60 -6.70
C THR A 32 -0.01 3.10 -5.33
N LEU A 33 0.87 3.77 -4.56
CA LEU A 33 0.52 4.37 -3.27
C LEU A 33 -0.51 5.50 -3.43
N ASP A 34 -0.33 6.35 -4.43
CA ASP A 34 -1.23 7.47 -4.71
C ASP A 34 -2.62 6.94 -5.14
N GLU A 35 -2.68 5.96 -6.05
CA GLU A 35 -3.93 5.30 -6.45
C GLU A 35 -4.63 4.57 -5.29
N PHE A 36 -3.85 3.87 -4.47
CA PHE A 36 -4.35 3.17 -3.29
C PHE A 36 -5.01 4.16 -2.33
N LEU A 37 -4.33 5.25 -2.02
CA LEU A 37 -4.80 6.24 -1.06
C LEU A 37 -6.09 6.92 -1.54
N GLU A 38 -6.20 7.23 -2.83
CA GLU A 38 -7.42 7.77 -3.42
C GLU A 38 -8.58 6.77 -3.32
N ALA A 39 -8.35 5.52 -3.72
CA ALA A 39 -9.35 4.46 -3.64
C ALA A 39 -9.79 4.19 -2.19
N TYR A 40 -8.84 4.21 -1.25
CA TYR A 40 -9.10 4.03 0.17
C TYR A 40 -9.96 5.17 0.74
N LYS A 41 -9.61 6.43 0.45
CA LYS A 41 -10.40 7.62 0.81
C LYS A 41 -11.84 7.51 0.33
N LYS A 42 -12.02 7.12 -0.92
CA LYS A 42 -13.35 6.91 -1.52
C LYS A 42 -14.12 5.79 -0.80
N GLY A 43 -13.46 4.66 -0.51
CA GLY A 43 -14.06 3.56 0.23
C GLY A 43 -14.52 3.93 1.65
N ILE A 44 -13.74 4.75 2.36
CA ILE A 44 -14.12 5.29 3.68
C ILE A 44 -15.32 6.23 3.56
N GLN A 45 -15.29 7.17 2.62
CA GLN A 45 -16.39 8.14 2.40
C GLN A 45 -17.71 7.45 2.04
N GLN A 46 -17.65 6.37 1.27
CA GLN A 46 -18.81 5.61 0.84
C GLN A 46 -19.21 4.52 1.83
N ALA A 47 -18.49 4.37 2.95
CA ALA A 47 -18.64 3.27 3.89
C ALA A 47 -18.78 1.91 3.19
N SER A 48 -17.91 1.65 2.19
CA SER A 48 -17.96 0.45 1.34
C SER A 48 -16.80 -0.50 1.64
N PRO A 49 -17.04 -1.62 2.36
CA PRO A 49 -16.00 -2.63 2.62
C PRO A 49 -15.42 -3.24 1.34
N GLU A 50 -16.23 -3.34 0.28
CA GLU A 50 -15.82 -3.87 -1.02
C GLU A 50 -14.81 -2.96 -1.71
N GLN A 51 -15.08 -1.65 -1.73
CA GLN A 51 -14.13 -0.68 -2.29
C GLN A 51 -12.83 -0.61 -1.47
N LEU A 52 -12.93 -0.72 -0.14
CA LEU A 52 -11.76 -0.80 0.72
C LEU A 52 -10.95 -2.08 0.47
N SER A 53 -11.62 -3.23 0.31
CA SER A 53 -10.97 -4.50 -0.07
C SER A 53 -10.23 -4.38 -1.41
N PHE A 54 -10.87 -3.76 -2.40
CA PHE A 54 -10.27 -3.51 -3.72
C PHE A 54 -9.05 -2.59 -3.61
N ALA A 55 -9.13 -1.51 -2.83
CA ALA A 55 -8.00 -0.62 -2.58
C ALA A 55 -6.84 -1.38 -1.94
N ILE A 56 -7.09 -2.13 -0.85
CA ILE A 56 -6.07 -2.91 -0.14
C ILE A 56 -5.40 -3.96 -1.05
N HIS A 57 -6.14 -4.52 -2.00
CA HIS A 57 -5.58 -5.47 -2.95
C HIS A 57 -4.49 -4.85 -3.85
N LYS A 58 -4.59 -3.55 -4.18
CA LYS A 58 -3.59 -2.84 -5.01
C LYS A 58 -2.19 -2.85 -4.38
N ILE A 59 -2.11 -2.76 -3.06
CA ILE A 59 -0.82 -2.70 -2.34
C ILE A 59 -0.32 -4.08 -1.89
N LYS A 60 -1.13 -5.14 -2.02
CA LYS A 60 -0.83 -6.47 -1.47
C LYS A 60 0.48 -7.06 -2.02
N PHE A 61 0.77 -6.85 -3.30
CA PHE A 61 2.02 -7.31 -3.91
C PHE A 61 3.24 -6.56 -3.37
N ALA A 62 3.06 -5.28 -3.05
CA ALA A 62 4.11 -4.39 -2.59
C ALA A 62 4.42 -4.54 -1.09
N VAL A 63 3.54 -5.19 -0.32
CA VAL A 63 3.71 -5.42 1.13
C VAL A 63 5.09 -5.95 1.47
N LYS A 64 5.47 -7.09 0.87
CA LYS A 64 6.76 -7.73 1.14
C LYS A 64 7.93 -7.01 0.52
N MET A 65 7.74 -6.45 -0.68
CA MET A 65 8.82 -5.82 -1.45
C MET A 65 9.29 -4.50 -0.81
N TYR A 66 8.35 -3.75 -0.23
CA TYR A 66 8.61 -2.43 0.33
C TYR A 66 8.46 -2.36 1.85
N ALA A 67 8.23 -3.51 2.50
CA ALA A 67 8.05 -3.63 3.95
C ALA A 67 7.02 -2.62 4.49
N ILE A 68 5.80 -2.68 3.93
CA ILE A 68 4.66 -1.80 4.26
C ILE A 68 3.56 -2.55 5.04
N GLU A 69 3.94 -3.57 5.81
CA GLU A 69 2.99 -4.41 6.56
C GLU A 69 2.14 -3.62 7.57
N ASP A 70 2.70 -2.54 8.12
CA ASP A 70 2.01 -1.59 9.00
C ASP A 70 0.87 -0.87 8.26
N MET A 71 1.15 -0.34 7.06
CA MET A 71 0.15 0.32 6.21
C MET A 71 -0.96 -0.64 5.80
N TYR A 72 -0.61 -1.89 5.45
CA TYR A 72 -1.60 -2.92 5.15
C TYR A 72 -2.52 -3.20 6.36
N LYS A 73 -1.94 -3.32 7.56
CA LYS A 73 -2.70 -3.58 8.79
C LYS A 73 -3.64 -2.41 9.13
N ALA A 74 -3.16 -1.17 9.05
CA ALA A 74 -3.97 0.03 9.29
C ALA A 74 -5.14 0.11 8.28
N ALA A 75 -4.86 -0.16 7.00
CA ALA A 75 -5.88 -0.17 5.97
C ALA A 75 -6.96 -1.23 6.24
N GLU A 76 -6.55 -2.44 6.61
CA GLU A 76 -7.43 -3.56 6.93
C GLU A 76 -8.26 -3.30 8.19
N GLN A 77 -7.72 -2.61 9.19
CA GLN A 77 -8.49 -2.15 10.35
C GLN A 77 -9.63 -1.22 9.95
N GLY A 78 -9.38 -0.22 9.09
CA GLY A 78 -10.45 0.65 8.60
C GLY A 78 -11.50 -0.11 7.78
N ARG A 79 -11.10 -1.10 6.97
CA ARG A 79 -12.04 -2.01 6.29
C ARG A 79 -12.93 -2.77 7.28
N GLN A 80 -12.34 -3.29 8.36
CA GLN A 80 -13.07 -4.03 9.39
C GLN A 80 -14.02 -3.13 10.19
N LEU A 81 -13.63 -1.89 10.48
CA LEU A 81 -14.53 -0.90 11.10
C LEU A 81 -15.75 -0.67 10.20
N VAL A 82 -15.54 -0.35 8.92
CA VAL A 82 -16.65 -0.14 7.99
C VAL A 82 -17.53 -1.39 7.87
N ALA A 83 -16.93 -2.58 7.80
CA ALA A 83 -17.67 -3.84 7.72
C ALA A 83 -18.47 -4.18 8.99
N SER A 84 -17.98 -3.80 10.17
CA SER A 84 -18.68 -4.08 11.43
C SER A 84 -19.88 -3.16 11.65
N THR A 85 -19.98 -2.05 10.92
CA THR A 85 -21.01 -0.99 11.06
C THR A 85 -21.08 -0.33 12.45
N VAL A 86 -20.19 -0.72 13.37
CA VAL A 86 -20.08 -0.17 14.73
C VAL A 86 -18.77 0.60 14.81
N TYR A 87 -18.82 1.87 14.42
CA TYR A 87 -17.70 2.80 14.50
C TYR A 87 -18.20 4.22 14.71
N THR A 88 -17.34 5.05 15.27
CA THR A 88 -17.54 6.50 15.32
C THR A 88 -16.89 7.16 14.10
N PRO A 89 -17.37 8.33 13.67
CA PRO A 89 -16.68 9.12 12.65
C PRO A 89 -15.22 9.42 13.00
N GLN A 90 -14.91 9.56 14.29
CA GLN A 90 -13.55 9.80 14.78
C GLN A 90 -12.64 8.59 14.57
N GLN A 91 -13.14 7.36 14.77
CA GLN A 91 -12.37 6.14 14.49
C GLN A 91 -12.06 5.99 13.00
N LEU A 92 -13.01 6.27 12.10
CA LEU A 92 -12.73 6.26 10.66
C LEU A 92 -11.74 7.36 10.26
N ALA A 93 -11.87 8.56 10.83
CA ALA A 93 -10.93 9.64 10.58
C ALA A 93 -9.51 9.28 11.03
N GLN A 94 -9.37 8.62 12.18
CA GLN A 94 -8.08 8.12 12.68
C GLN A 94 -7.47 7.07 11.75
N CYS A 95 -8.25 6.07 11.32
CA CYS A 95 -7.75 5.07 10.37
C CYS A 95 -7.33 5.71 9.04
N LEU A 96 -8.09 6.67 8.54
CA LEU A 96 -7.74 7.38 7.31
C LEU A 96 -6.45 8.19 7.47
N ASP A 97 -6.29 8.89 8.59
CA ASP A 97 -5.11 9.70 8.88
C ASP A 97 -3.85 8.84 9.06
N GLU A 98 -3.98 7.70 9.73
CA GLU A 98 -2.89 6.72 9.89
C GLU A 98 -2.45 6.17 8.53
N VAL A 99 -3.38 5.71 7.70
CA VAL A 99 -3.08 5.21 6.34
C VAL A 99 -2.44 6.30 5.48
N ASN A 100 -2.97 7.53 5.52
CA ASN A 100 -2.44 8.67 4.80
C ASN A 100 -0.99 8.99 5.24
N THR A 101 -0.74 8.99 6.54
CA THR A 101 0.60 9.24 7.11
C THR A 101 1.60 8.18 6.65
N LEU A 102 1.21 6.91 6.69
CA LEU A 102 2.07 5.80 6.25
C LEU A 102 2.34 5.87 4.74
N CYS A 103 1.32 6.14 3.91
CA CYS A 103 1.51 6.37 2.47
C CYS A 103 2.55 7.47 2.22
N MET A 104 2.39 8.62 2.88
CA MET A 104 3.32 9.74 2.72
C MET A 104 4.74 9.40 3.19
N LEU A 105 4.88 8.67 4.29
CA LEU A 105 6.17 8.21 4.79
C LEU A 105 6.87 7.29 3.79
N HIS A 106 6.19 6.28 3.26
CA HIS A 106 6.77 5.35 2.29
C HIS A 106 7.10 6.07 0.98
N ARG A 107 6.18 6.91 0.47
CA ARG A 107 6.40 7.74 -0.71
C ARG A 107 7.64 8.60 -0.57
N HIS A 108 7.81 9.26 0.57
CA HIS A 108 8.99 10.08 0.84
C HIS A 108 10.29 9.24 0.85
N LYS A 109 10.29 8.09 1.54
CA LYS A 109 11.44 7.18 1.58
C LYS A 109 11.86 6.67 0.21
N ILE A 110 10.89 6.41 -0.68
CA ILE A 110 11.17 5.94 -2.05
C ILE A 110 11.65 7.10 -2.92
N ALA A 111 11.00 8.27 -2.83
CA ALA A 111 11.42 9.46 -3.58
C ALA A 111 12.86 9.89 -3.27
N GLN A 112 13.31 9.71 -2.03
CA GLN A 112 14.72 9.92 -1.65
C GLN A 112 15.69 9.00 -2.40
N ARG A 113 15.27 7.80 -2.81
CA ARG A 113 16.09 6.85 -3.60
C ARG A 113 16.11 7.19 -5.08
N LEU A 114 15.09 7.90 -5.55
CA LEU A 114 14.97 8.38 -6.93
C LEU A 114 15.67 9.74 -7.15
N SER A 115 16.08 10.41 -6.08
CA SER A 115 16.81 11.67 -6.16
C SER A 115 18.26 11.41 -6.60
N PRO A 116 18.81 12.22 -7.53
CA PRO A 116 20.15 12.03 -8.10
C PRO A 116 21.29 12.17 -7.09
#